data_AF-A0A7E4V138-F1
#
_entry.id   AF-A0A7E4V138-F1
#
_cell.length_a   1.000
_cell.length_b   1.000
_cell.length_c   1.000
_cell.angle_alpha   90.00
_cell.angle_beta   90.00
_cell.angle_gamma   90.00
#
_symmetry.space_group_name_H-M   'P 1'
#
loop_
_entity.id
_entity.type
_entity.pdbx_description
1 polymer ?
#
loop_
_entity_poly.entity_id
_entity_poly.type
_entity_poly.pdbx_seq_one_letter_code
_entity_poly.pdbx_strand_id
1 'polypeptide(L)'
;MFANHALSILVACGIFIHGSDANNRRNVTKGSFDKLVINEHPNPLRHPSERAKFGEVFTDHMLEYDWTNETGWSSGTIKPFGPLQIHPAAKVLHYAIETFDGFKAYRGDDGKVRIFRLKDHLERFLKDAKRVLLPEFCVDALAKAITKLVELDKSWVPSGDLSALYIRPAMIATDPRIDIIPPNAAKLFVIMTPEPAEFLTHHKEIKCLYADAQYVRAFPGGVGAYKLGANYAPALYVTKKANELGCEEVLWIHGAKQDITEIGTQNFFAIFASKEPGKVELATPPASSGLILAGMVRDTVLKLARDFDDVIVHEKYIDMEIIHATSDAGVLLGAFGTGTALMMTPIRGIKFRDIDGNLEDIAIPHDSSEKGLFNRLKKALLDVQYGRNANHSEWITLVS
;
A
#
# COMPACT_ATOMS: atom_id res chain seq x y z
N MET A 1 48.41 -19.82 41.53
CA MET A 1 47.38 -19.57 42.57
C MET A 1 47.01 -18.10 42.47
N PHE A 2 45.85 -17.66 42.02
CA PHE A 2 44.67 -18.33 41.50
C PHE A 2 44.07 -17.44 40.40
N ALA A 3 44.08 -17.96 39.18
CA ALA A 3 42.96 -17.81 38.27
C ALA A 3 41.82 -18.75 38.76
N ASN A 4 40.61 -18.54 38.25
CA ASN A 4 39.35 -19.23 38.57
C ASN A 4 38.52 -18.56 39.67
N HIS A 5 37.46 -17.86 39.27
CA HIS A 5 36.07 -18.26 39.54
C HIS A 5 35.12 -17.19 38.99
N ALA A 6 34.44 -17.50 37.87
CA ALA A 6 33.04 -17.17 37.57
C ALA A 6 32.78 -17.33 36.05
N LEU A 7 33.11 -18.51 35.51
CA LEU A 7 32.56 -18.99 34.25
C LEU A 7 31.31 -19.81 34.59
N SER A 8 30.19 -19.16 34.88
CA SER A 8 28.87 -19.77 35.05
C SER A 8 27.82 -18.67 35.12
N ILE A 9 27.25 -18.28 33.98
CA ILE A 9 25.88 -17.77 33.72
C ILE A 9 25.91 -17.38 32.24
N LEU A 10 25.79 -18.39 31.38
CA LEU A 10 25.66 -18.22 29.93
C LEU A 10 24.86 -19.41 29.38
N VAL A 11 23.69 -19.64 29.96
CA VAL A 11 22.66 -20.56 29.44
C VAL A 11 21.29 -20.00 29.83
N ALA A 12 20.78 -19.01 29.10
CA ALA A 12 19.36 -18.65 29.06
C ALA A 12 19.09 -17.57 27.99
N CYS A 13 19.43 -17.85 26.73
CA CYS A 13 18.78 -17.24 25.57
C CYS A 13 19.21 -18.03 24.34
N GLY A 14 18.38 -18.99 23.95
CA GLY A 14 18.54 -19.71 22.70
C GLY A 14 18.36 -18.74 21.53
N ILE A 15 19.48 -18.19 21.06
CA ILE A 15 19.55 -17.50 19.78
C ILE A 15 19.47 -18.61 18.72
N PHE A 16 18.27 -18.87 18.23
CA PHE A 16 18.10 -19.62 16.99
C PHE A 16 18.32 -18.68 15.82
N ILE A 17 19.56 -18.65 15.33
CA ILE A 17 19.87 -18.25 13.96
C ILE A 17 19.39 -19.40 13.09
N HIS A 18 18.25 -19.26 12.41
CA HIS A 18 17.84 -20.19 11.36
C HIS A 18 18.15 -19.59 10.00
N GLY A 19 19.07 -20.26 9.31
CA GLY A 19 19.39 -20.04 7.91
C GLY A 19 18.20 -20.25 7.00
N SER A 20 18.33 -19.67 5.81
CA SER A 20 17.40 -19.76 4.70
C SER A 20 17.25 -21.21 4.22
N ASP A 21 16.12 -21.84 4.51
CA ASP A 21 15.71 -23.09 3.88
C ASP A 21 14.36 -22.93 3.18
N ALA A 22 14.38 -22.96 1.85
CA ALA A 22 13.20 -22.95 0.98
C ALA A 22 12.24 -24.13 1.23
N ASN A 23 12.70 -25.18 1.93
CA ASN A 23 11.89 -26.34 2.30
C ASN A 23 10.95 -26.11 3.50
N ASN A 24 11.14 -25.04 4.29
CA ASN A 24 10.30 -24.80 5.48
C ASN A 24 8.97 -24.07 5.18
N ARG A 25 8.75 -23.62 3.95
CA ARG A 25 7.52 -22.89 3.56
C ARG A 25 6.29 -23.78 3.33
N ARG A 26 6.46 -25.11 3.18
CA ARG A 26 5.33 -26.04 2.93
C ARG A 26 4.49 -26.38 4.17
N ASN A 27 4.99 -26.13 5.39
CA ASN A 27 4.31 -26.50 6.64
C ASN A 27 3.57 -25.34 7.34
N VAL A 28 3.47 -24.16 6.71
CA VAL A 28 2.97 -22.94 7.37
C VAL A 28 1.43 -22.91 7.45
N THR A 29 0.71 -23.62 6.58
CA THR A 29 -0.76 -23.58 6.52
C THR A 29 -1.39 -24.92 6.84
N LYS A 30 -1.95 -25.05 8.05
CA LYS A 30 -2.87 -26.15 8.38
C LYS A 30 -4.11 -26.06 7.48
N GLY A 31 -4.56 -27.20 6.93
CA GLY A 31 -5.78 -27.28 6.12
C GLY A 31 -5.52 -27.49 4.62
N SER A 32 -6.41 -26.98 3.77
CA SER A 32 -6.41 -27.20 2.30
C SER A 32 -6.20 -25.93 1.49
N PHE A 33 -5.42 -24.97 2.00
CA PHE A 33 -5.22 -23.65 1.36
C PHE A 33 -4.70 -23.70 -0.09
N ASP A 34 -3.92 -24.72 -0.44
CA ASP A 34 -3.39 -24.90 -1.80
C ASP A 34 -4.42 -25.41 -2.82
N LYS A 35 -5.61 -25.83 -2.36
CA LYS A 35 -6.70 -26.31 -3.23
C LYS A 35 -7.61 -25.15 -3.61
N LEU A 36 -8.10 -25.19 -4.85
CA LEU A 36 -8.98 -24.17 -5.41
C LEU A 36 -10.18 -24.82 -6.11
N VAL A 37 -11.38 -24.35 -5.79
CA VAL A 37 -12.64 -24.70 -6.46
C VAL A 37 -13.11 -23.48 -7.24
N ILE A 38 -13.57 -23.67 -8.48
CA ILE A 38 -14.03 -22.59 -9.35
C ILE A 38 -15.50 -22.83 -9.67
N ASN A 39 -16.34 -21.86 -9.30
CA ASN A 39 -17.75 -21.80 -9.64
C ASN A 39 -17.96 -20.56 -10.51
N GLU A 40 -18.03 -20.74 -11.82
CA GLU A 40 -18.16 -19.62 -12.76
C GLU A 40 -19.54 -18.96 -12.66
N HIS A 41 -19.58 -17.66 -12.94
CA HIS A 41 -20.79 -16.87 -12.97
C HIS A 41 -21.64 -17.30 -14.18
N PRO A 42 -22.91 -17.70 -13.98
CA PRO A 42 -23.73 -18.24 -15.07
C PRO A 42 -24.06 -17.23 -16.16
N ASN A 43 -23.99 -15.93 -15.84
CA ASN A 43 -24.32 -14.82 -16.74
C ASN A 43 -23.32 -13.64 -16.60
N PRO A 44 -22.06 -13.77 -17.06
CA PRO A 44 -21.05 -12.72 -16.89
C PRO A 44 -21.41 -11.46 -17.70
N LEU A 45 -21.01 -10.28 -17.20
CA LEU A 45 -21.31 -9.01 -17.86
C LEU A 45 -20.50 -8.84 -19.16
N ARG A 46 -21.14 -8.23 -20.18
CA ARG A 46 -20.47 -7.86 -21.44
C ARG A 46 -19.96 -6.42 -21.35
N HIS A 47 -18.70 -6.19 -21.73
CA HIS A 47 -18.03 -4.87 -21.76
C HIS A 47 -18.16 -4.03 -20.48
N PRO A 48 -17.86 -4.59 -19.29
CA PRO A 48 -18.29 -3.97 -18.04
C PRO A 48 -17.42 -2.79 -17.58
N SER A 49 -16.25 -2.55 -18.20
CA SER A 49 -15.32 -1.49 -17.79
C SER A 49 -15.64 -0.10 -18.37
N GLU A 50 -16.43 0.01 -19.44
CA GLU A 50 -16.65 1.26 -20.19
C GLU A 50 -17.43 2.35 -19.42
N ARG A 51 -18.06 1.99 -18.30
CA ARG A 51 -18.79 2.93 -17.41
C ARG A 51 -18.48 2.74 -15.94
N ALA A 52 -17.39 2.04 -15.63
CA ALA A 52 -17.09 1.70 -14.26
C ALA A 52 -16.67 2.93 -13.46
N LYS A 53 -17.07 2.95 -12.18
CA LYS A 53 -16.53 3.87 -11.19
C LYS A 53 -15.67 3.07 -10.22
N PHE A 54 -14.45 3.55 -10.01
CA PHE A 54 -13.49 2.91 -9.11
C PHE A 54 -14.10 2.67 -7.74
N GLY A 55 -14.13 1.42 -7.28
CA GLY A 55 -14.63 1.04 -5.96
C GLY A 55 -16.16 0.98 -5.82
N GLU A 56 -16.93 1.29 -6.87
CA GLU A 56 -18.40 1.16 -6.90
C GLU A 56 -18.86 -0.03 -7.76
N VAL A 57 -18.09 -0.36 -8.81
CA VAL A 57 -18.36 -1.50 -9.69
C VAL A 57 -17.34 -2.59 -9.44
N PHE A 58 -17.80 -3.83 -9.27
CA PHE A 58 -16.95 -5.00 -9.01
C PHE A 58 -17.08 -6.03 -10.11
N THR A 59 -16.06 -6.88 -10.27
CA THR A 59 -16.03 -7.93 -11.30
C THR A 59 -17.03 -9.06 -11.01
N ASP A 60 -17.24 -9.94 -11.99
CA ASP A 60 -18.23 -11.02 -11.90
C ASP A 60 -17.92 -12.02 -10.78
N HIS A 61 -16.65 -12.18 -10.40
CA HIS A 61 -16.20 -13.17 -9.42
C HIS A 61 -15.45 -12.55 -8.23
N MET A 62 -15.44 -13.30 -7.13
CA MET A 62 -14.58 -13.08 -5.97
C MET A 62 -13.93 -14.40 -5.52
N LEU A 63 -12.82 -14.29 -4.80
CA LEU A 63 -12.13 -15.42 -4.17
C LEU A 63 -12.38 -15.40 -2.67
N GLU A 64 -12.64 -16.54 -2.05
CA GLU A 64 -12.84 -16.68 -0.59
C GLU A 64 -12.10 -17.90 -0.02
N TYR A 65 -11.61 -17.75 1.21
CA TYR A 65 -11.12 -18.81 2.08
C TYR A 65 -11.70 -18.62 3.48
N ASP A 66 -12.09 -19.73 4.09
CA ASP A 66 -12.47 -19.79 5.50
C ASP A 66 -11.33 -20.38 6.32
N TRP A 67 -11.23 -19.94 7.56
CA TRP A 67 -10.28 -20.50 8.52
C TRP A 67 -10.95 -20.67 9.87
N THR A 68 -10.66 -21.79 10.54
CA THR A 68 -10.90 -21.94 11.98
C THR A 68 -9.65 -22.48 12.68
N ASN A 69 -9.52 -22.22 13.98
CA ASN A 69 -8.40 -22.73 14.77
C ASN A 69 -8.37 -24.28 14.80
N GLU A 70 -9.55 -24.90 14.83
CA GLU A 70 -9.72 -26.35 14.89
C GLU A 70 -9.30 -27.05 13.60
N THR A 71 -9.68 -26.50 12.45
CA THR A 71 -9.55 -27.18 11.14
C THR A 71 -8.46 -26.58 10.24
N GLY A 72 -8.02 -25.35 10.52
CA GLY A 72 -7.16 -24.58 9.64
C GLY A 72 -7.93 -23.97 8.48
N TRP A 73 -7.25 -23.77 7.35
CA TRP A 73 -7.83 -23.21 6.14
C TRP A 73 -8.69 -24.20 5.37
N SER A 74 -9.81 -23.73 4.84
CA SER A 74 -10.58 -24.41 3.82
C SER A 74 -9.85 -24.38 2.46
N SER A 75 -10.43 -25.05 1.46
CA SER A 75 -10.02 -24.84 0.07
C SER A 75 -10.52 -23.48 -0.41
N GLY A 76 -9.73 -22.79 -1.23
CA GLY A 76 -10.14 -21.54 -1.84
C GLY A 76 -11.32 -21.75 -2.79
N THR A 77 -12.23 -20.80 -2.84
CA THR A 77 -13.36 -20.83 -3.76
C THR A 77 -13.42 -19.54 -4.57
N ILE A 78 -13.32 -19.65 -5.89
CA ILE A 78 -13.72 -18.59 -6.82
C ILE A 78 -15.21 -18.79 -7.13
N LYS A 79 -16.00 -17.74 -6.98
CA LYS A 79 -17.47 -17.79 -7.09
C LYS A 79 -18.03 -16.44 -7.54
N PRO A 80 -19.32 -16.36 -7.95
CA PRO A 80 -19.99 -15.10 -8.21
C PRO A 80 -19.78 -14.08 -7.07
N PHE A 81 -19.48 -12.83 -7.43
CA PHE A 81 -19.39 -11.73 -6.46
C PHE A 81 -20.72 -11.57 -5.71
N GLY A 82 -20.65 -11.40 -4.39
CA GLY A 82 -21.84 -11.30 -3.56
C GLY A 82 -21.55 -10.88 -2.12
N PRO A 83 -22.60 -10.68 -1.32
CA PRO A 83 -22.46 -10.22 0.06
C PRO A 83 -21.83 -11.30 0.96
N LEU A 84 -21.07 -10.85 1.95
CA LEU A 84 -20.56 -11.69 3.03
C LEU A 84 -21.64 -11.89 4.10
N GLN A 85 -21.89 -13.14 4.50
CA GLN A 85 -22.70 -13.48 5.66
C GLN A 85 -21.80 -13.49 6.90
N ILE A 86 -22.00 -12.55 7.82
CA ILE A 86 -21.14 -12.37 9.00
C ILE A 86 -22.02 -12.34 10.26
N HIS A 87 -21.60 -13.06 11.30
CA HIS A 87 -22.29 -13.03 12.58
C HIS A 87 -22.21 -11.62 13.20
N PRO A 88 -23.28 -11.07 13.80
CA PRO A 88 -23.27 -9.71 14.35
C PRO A 88 -22.22 -9.46 15.45
N ALA A 89 -21.83 -10.50 16.17
CA ALA A 89 -20.76 -10.47 17.18
C ALA A 89 -19.34 -10.72 16.61
N ALA A 90 -19.16 -10.75 15.29
CA ALA A 90 -17.84 -10.96 14.69
C ALA A 90 -16.87 -9.84 15.10
N LYS A 91 -15.67 -10.20 15.57
CA LYS A 91 -14.69 -9.25 16.11
C LYS A 91 -14.28 -8.15 15.14
N VAL A 92 -14.33 -8.39 13.82
CA VAL A 92 -14.10 -7.32 12.83
C VAL A 92 -15.04 -6.13 13.04
N LEU A 93 -16.31 -6.38 13.37
CA LEU A 93 -17.35 -5.35 13.52
C LEU A 93 -17.21 -4.53 14.81
N HIS A 94 -16.48 -5.04 15.80
CA HIS A 94 -16.37 -4.44 17.14
C HIS A 94 -14.96 -3.93 17.47
N TYR A 95 -13.92 -4.60 16.96
CA TYR A 95 -12.53 -4.40 17.35
C TYR A 95 -11.58 -4.21 16.17
N ALA A 96 -12.10 -4.09 14.93
CA ALA A 96 -11.31 -3.87 13.72
C ALA A 96 -10.14 -4.85 13.55
N ILE A 97 -10.36 -6.13 13.92
CA ILE A 97 -9.41 -7.21 13.63
C ILE A 97 -9.52 -7.55 12.15
N GLU A 98 -8.87 -6.72 11.35
CA GLU A 98 -8.88 -6.78 9.90
C GLU A 98 -7.61 -6.18 9.28
N THR A 99 -7.24 -6.70 8.13
CA THR A 99 -6.21 -6.13 7.26
C THR A 99 -6.62 -6.25 5.80
N PHE A 100 -6.05 -5.41 4.95
CA PHE A 100 -6.26 -5.46 3.52
C PHE A 100 -5.00 -5.07 2.76
N ASP A 101 -4.91 -5.46 1.50
CA ASP A 101 -3.92 -4.92 0.57
C ASP A 101 -4.60 -4.34 -0.69
N GLY A 102 -3.82 -3.74 -1.57
CA GLY A 102 -4.29 -3.09 -2.78
C GLY A 102 -3.18 -3.02 -3.81
N PHE A 103 -3.39 -3.71 -4.92
CA PHE A 103 -2.49 -3.73 -6.09
C PHE A 103 -3.29 -3.81 -7.38
N LYS A 104 -2.61 -3.79 -8.52
CA LYS A 104 -3.23 -3.60 -9.83
C LYS A 104 -2.75 -4.63 -10.84
N ALA A 105 -3.68 -5.05 -11.70
CA ALA A 105 -3.40 -5.70 -12.96
C ALA A 105 -3.53 -4.68 -14.11
N TYR A 106 -2.58 -4.70 -15.03
CA TYR A 106 -2.50 -3.80 -16.18
C TYR A 106 -2.56 -4.59 -17.46
N ARG A 107 -3.25 -4.06 -18.48
CA ARG A 107 -3.16 -4.56 -19.84
C ARG A 107 -2.09 -3.77 -20.58
N GLY A 108 -1.00 -4.45 -20.93
CA GLY A 108 0.09 -3.84 -21.68
C GLY A 108 -0.27 -3.62 -23.16
N ASP A 109 0.56 -2.86 -23.85
CA ASP A 109 0.40 -2.55 -25.28
C ASP A 109 0.47 -3.82 -26.16
N ASP A 110 1.10 -4.89 -25.65
CA ASP A 110 1.15 -6.21 -26.27
C ASP A 110 -0.11 -7.07 -26.02
N GLY A 111 -1.14 -6.48 -25.41
CA GLY A 111 -2.41 -7.13 -25.07
C GLY A 111 -2.36 -8.07 -23.87
N LYS A 112 -1.17 -8.34 -23.30
CA LYS A 112 -1.02 -9.24 -22.14
C LYS A 112 -1.38 -8.53 -20.85
N VAL A 113 -1.97 -9.28 -19.93
CA VAL A 113 -2.32 -8.82 -18.59
C VAL A 113 -1.19 -9.14 -17.61
N ARG A 114 -0.84 -8.18 -16.76
CA ARG A 114 0.29 -8.21 -15.83
C ARG A 114 -0.14 -7.77 -14.45
N ILE A 115 0.23 -8.49 -13.40
CA ILE A 115 0.07 -8.04 -12.02
C ILE A 115 1.41 -7.50 -11.52
N PHE A 116 1.41 -6.24 -11.09
CA PHE A 116 2.61 -5.56 -10.61
C PHE A 116 2.91 -5.93 -9.16
N ARG A 117 4.10 -6.47 -8.91
CA ARG A 117 4.70 -6.82 -7.60
C ARG A 117 3.81 -7.69 -6.72
N LEU A 118 3.11 -8.65 -7.31
CA LEU A 118 2.12 -9.50 -6.63
C LEU A 118 2.66 -10.13 -5.34
N LYS A 119 3.83 -10.77 -5.38
CA LYS A 119 4.39 -11.44 -4.19
C LYS A 119 4.74 -10.45 -3.08
N ASP A 120 5.34 -9.32 -3.41
CA ASP A 120 5.72 -8.30 -2.43
C ASP A 120 4.49 -7.73 -1.70
N HIS A 121 3.40 -7.51 -2.43
CA HIS A 121 2.12 -7.13 -1.84
C HIS A 121 1.57 -8.20 -0.89
N LEU A 122 1.62 -9.48 -1.27
CA LEU A 122 1.14 -10.57 -0.43
C LEU A 122 2.03 -10.85 0.78
N GLU A 123 3.34 -10.58 0.69
CA GLU A 123 4.26 -10.64 1.83
C GLU A 123 3.93 -9.55 2.87
N ARG A 124 3.62 -8.33 2.42
CA ARG A 124 3.11 -7.29 3.33
C ARG A 124 1.77 -7.69 3.93
N PHE A 125 0.83 -8.18 3.12
CA PHE A 125 -0.48 -8.62 3.60
C PHE A 125 -0.36 -9.72 4.69
N LEU A 126 0.56 -10.67 4.51
CA LEU A 126 0.86 -11.69 5.52
C LEU A 126 1.47 -11.07 6.79
N LYS A 127 2.42 -10.14 6.65
CA LYS A 127 3.01 -9.42 7.79
C LYS A 127 1.94 -8.65 8.59
N ASP A 128 1.01 -8.01 7.89
CA ASP A 128 -0.06 -7.23 8.49
C ASP A 128 -1.08 -8.13 9.20
N ALA A 129 -1.45 -9.27 8.61
CA ALA A 129 -2.30 -10.28 9.23
C ALA A 129 -1.71 -10.78 10.57
N LYS A 130 -0.40 -11.09 10.60
CA LYS A 130 0.29 -11.52 11.83
C LYS A 130 0.20 -10.48 12.94
N ARG A 131 0.27 -9.18 12.62
CA ARG A 131 0.24 -8.10 13.61
C ARG A 131 -1.07 -8.05 14.39
N VAL A 132 -2.17 -8.47 13.77
CA VAL A 132 -3.50 -8.52 14.37
C VAL A 132 -3.95 -9.95 14.71
N LEU A 133 -3.01 -10.90 14.78
CA LEU A 133 -3.26 -12.31 15.12
C LEU A 133 -4.26 -13.02 14.20
N LEU A 134 -4.35 -12.56 12.95
CA LEU A 134 -5.05 -13.29 11.90
C LEU A 134 -4.18 -14.44 11.37
N PRO A 135 -4.79 -15.52 10.85
CA PRO A 135 -4.06 -16.72 10.45
C PRO A 135 -3.07 -16.48 9.31
N GLU A 136 -1.90 -17.12 9.41
CA GLU A 136 -0.89 -17.11 8.36
C GLU A 136 -1.36 -17.91 7.14
N PHE A 137 -0.91 -17.51 5.94
CA PHE A 137 -1.22 -18.16 4.67
C PHE A 137 0.01 -18.33 3.78
N CYS A 138 -0.08 -19.24 2.80
CA CYS A 138 0.98 -19.47 1.81
C CYS A 138 0.91 -18.41 0.71
N VAL A 139 1.92 -17.53 0.65
CA VAL A 139 2.01 -16.43 -0.34
C VAL A 139 1.94 -16.95 -1.77
N ASP A 140 2.67 -18.03 -2.09
CA ASP A 140 2.70 -18.58 -3.46
C ASP A 140 1.35 -19.19 -3.87
N ALA A 141 0.63 -19.80 -2.93
CA ALA A 141 -0.68 -20.38 -3.19
C ALA A 141 -1.73 -19.28 -3.43
N LEU A 142 -1.74 -18.24 -2.58
CA LEU A 142 -2.63 -17.10 -2.77
C LEU A 142 -2.31 -16.33 -4.05
N ALA A 143 -1.02 -16.18 -4.41
CA ALA A 143 -0.61 -15.56 -5.67
C ALA A 143 -1.18 -16.32 -6.89
N LYS A 144 -1.12 -17.65 -6.87
CA LYS A 144 -1.70 -18.50 -7.92
C LYS A 144 -3.22 -18.35 -7.99
N ALA A 145 -3.91 -18.37 -6.85
CA ALA A 145 -5.35 -18.21 -6.80
C ALA A 145 -5.82 -16.84 -7.30
N ILE A 146 -5.14 -15.76 -6.92
CA ILE A 146 -5.41 -14.40 -7.42
C ILE A 146 -5.13 -14.30 -8.92
N THR A 147 -4.03 -14.89 -9.39
CA THR A 147 -3.74 -14.93 -10.85
C THR A 147 -4.86 -15.63 -11.60
N LYS A 148 -5.41 -16.74 -11.06
CA LYS A 148 -6.54 -17.46 -11.66
C LYS A 148 -7.84 -16.65 -11.63
N LEU A 149 -8.10 -15.89 -10.56
CA LEU A 149 -9.23 -14.98 -10.47
C LEU A 149 -9.14 -13.88 -11.54
N VAL A 150 -7.97 -13.26 -11.71
CA VAL A 150 -7.75 -12.24 -12.76
C VAL A 150 -7.85 -12.83 -14.17
N GLU A 151 -7.43 -14.09 -14.36
CA GLU A 151 -7.58 -14.81 -15.64
C GLU A 151 -9.06 -15.01 -15.99
N LEU A 152 -9.89 -15.39 -15.01
CA LEU A 152 -11.33 -15.60 -15.21
C LEU A 152 -12.06 -14.29 -15.55
N ASP A 153 -11.71 -13.21 -14.85
CA ASP A 153 -12.27 -11.86 -15.08
C ASP A 153 -11.39 -11.01 -16.00
N LYS A 154 -10.59 -11.62 -16.89
CA LYS A 154 -9.61 -10.89 -17.71
C LYS A 154 -10.24 -9.83 -18.62
N SER A 155 -11.50 -9.99 -19.00
CA SER A 155 -12.29 -9.00 -19.77
C SER A 155 -12.53 -7.70 -19.01
N TRP A 156 -12.49 -7.73 -17.68
CA TRP A 156 -12.65 -6.56 -16.82
C TRP A 156 -11.42 -5.67 -16.75
N VAL A 157 -10.25 -6.17 -17.15
CA VAL A 157 -9.03 -5.37 -17.17
C VAL A 157 -9.13 -4.35 -18.32
N PRO A 158 -9.25 -3.04 -18.01
CA PRO A 158 -9.39 -2.02 -19.04
C PRO A 158 -8.13 -1.94 -19.91
N SER A 159 -8.28 -1.35 -21.09
CA SER A 159 -7.19 -1.12 -22.03
C SER A 159 -6.85 0.37 -22.06
N GLY A 160 -5.59 0.69 -22.32
CA GLY A 160 -5.11 2.07 -22.45
C GLY A 160 -4.37 2.56 -21.20
N ASP A 161 -3.59 3.61 -21.39
CA ASP A 161 -2.78 4.23 -20.34
C ASP A 161 -3.64 4.75 -19.20
N LEU A 162 -3.07 4.71 -17.99
CA LEU A 162 -3.71 5.14 -16.76
C LEU A 162 -4.99 4.33 -16.42
N SER A 163 -5.16 3.14 -16.99
CA SER A 163 -6.26 2.24 -16.62
C SER A 163 -5.74 0.92 -16.05
N ALA A 164 -6.45 0.36 -15.08
CA ALA A 164 -6.06 -0.88 -14.42
C ALA A 164 -7.27 -1.65 -13.89
N LEU A 165 -7.05 -2.91 -13.51
CA LEU A 165 -7.95 -3.63 -12.62
C LEU A 165 -7.36 -3.62 -11.22
N TYR A 166 -8.03 -2.97 -10.29
CA TYR A 166 -7.60 -2.94 -8.89
C TYR A 166 -8.04 -4.21 -8.18
N ILE A 167 -7.12 -4.82 -7.43
CA ILE A 167 -7.27 -6.07 -6.71
C ILE A 167 -7.18 -5.76 -5.21
N ARG A 168 -8.21 -6.17 -4.46
CA ARG A 168 -8.37 -5.92 -3.02
C ARG A 168 -8.45 -7.24 -2.26
N PRO A 169 -7.32 -7.81 -1.83
CA PRO A 169 -7.33 -8.82 -0.78
C PRO A 169 -7.69 -8.18 0.56
N ALA A 170 -8.48 -8.89 1.36
CA ALA A 170 -8.81 -8.51 2.72
C ALA A 170 -8.91 -9.76 3.59
N MET A 171 -8.61 -9.62 4.88
CA MET A 171 -8.77 -10.67 5.87
C MET A 171 -9.41 -10.09 7.13
N ILE A 172 -10.44 -10.77 7.63
CA ILE A 172 -11.28 -10.32 8.75
C ILE A 172 -11.47 -11.44 9.77
N ALA A 173 -11.52 -11.09 11.06
CA ALA A 173 -11.92 -12.02 12.11
C ALA A 173 -13.44 -12.20 12.14
N THR A 174 -13.91 -13.43 11.99
CA THR A 174 -15.33 -13.78 11.84
C THR A 174 -15.90 -14.56 13.03
N ASP A 175 -15.11 -14.80 14.07
CA ASP A 175 -15.56 -15.58 15.22
C ASP A 175 -16.68 -14.87 16.00
N PRO A 176 -17.77 -15.57 16.38
CA PRO A 176 -18.98 -14.97 16.92
C PRO A 176 -18.85 -14.67 18.43
N ARG A 177 -17.86 -13.86 18.82
CA ARG A 177 -17.55 -13.58 20.22
C ARG A 177 -17.23 -12.10 20.46
N ILE A 178 -17.72 -11.59 21.59
CA ILE A 178 -17.52 -10.19 22.04
C ILE A 178 -16.23 -10.05 22.86
N ASP A 179 -15.65 -11.11 23.41
CA ASP A 179 -14.45 -10.97 24.23
C ASP A 179 -13.20 -10.63 23.40
N ILE A 180 -12.30 -9.83 23.97
CA ILE A 180 -11.08 -9.36 23.29
C ILE A 180 -9.96 -10.39 23.51
N ILE A 181 -10.04 -11.48 22.75
CA ILE A 181 -9.04 -12.56 22.69
C ILE A 181 -8.64 -12.82 21.23
N PRO A 182 -7.54 -13.55 20.96
CA PRO A 182 -7.19 -13.95 19.59
C PRO A 182 -8.37 -14.63 18.85
N PRO A 183 -8.56 -14.36 17.55
CA PRO A 183 -9.70 -14.88 16.80
C PRO A 183 -9.59 -16.39 16.59
N ASN A 184 -10.71 -17.11 16.73
CA ASN A 184 -10.78 -18.56 16.43
C ASN A 184 -11.33 -18.87 15.03
N ALA A 185 -11.80 -17.85 14.31
CA ALA A 185 -12.28 -17.96 12.94
C ALA A 185 -11.95 -16.68 12.17
N ALA A 186 -11.63 -16.84 10.90
CA ALA A 186 -11.31 -15.74 10.00
C ALA A 186 -11.76 -16.06 8.58
N LYS A 187 -11.89 -15.00 7.78
CA LYS A 187 -12.14 -15.10 6.34
C LYS A 187 -11.13 -14.26 5.59
N LEU A 188 -10.52 -14.85 4.57
CA LEU A 188 -9.73 -14.15 3.55
C LEU A 188 -10.58 -14.06 2.29
N PHE A 189 -10.71 -12.88 1.71
CA PHE A 189 -11.39 -12.72 0.43
C PHE A 189 -10.65 -11.76 -0.49
N VAL A 190 -10.88 -11.88 -1.80
CA VAL A 190 -10.33 -10.99 -2.82
C VAL A 190 -11.44 -10.55 -3.75
N ILE A 191 -11.59 -9.24 -3.88
CA ILE A 191 -12.53 -8.59 -4.82
C ILE A 191 -11.73 -7.72 -5.78
N MET A 192 -12.29 -7.48 -6.97
CA MET A 192 -11.64 -6.67 -7.99
C MET A 192 -12.59 -5.60 -8.51
N THR A 193 -12.03 -4.44 -8.84
CA THR A 193 -12.78 -3.30 -9.38
C THR A 193 -11.97 -2.64 -10.49
N PRO A 194 -12.55 -2.41 -11.68
CA PRO A 194 -11.88 -1.64 -12.73
C PRO A 194 -11.62 -0.20 -12.28
N GLU A 195 -10.44 0.30 -12.60
CA GLU A 195 -10.01 1.67 -12.41
C GLU A 195 -9.80 2.29 -13.80
N PRO A 196 -10.76 3.08 -14.30
CA PRO A 196 -10.66 3.68 -15.62
C PRO A 196 -9.74 4.90 -15.61
N ALA A 197 -9.23 5.30 -16.79
CA ALA A 197 -8.29 6.42 -16.92
C ALA A 197 -8.84 7.72 -16.36
N GLU A 198 -10.16 7.93 -16.49
CA GLU A 198 -10.88 9.08 -15.96
C GLU A 198 -10.59 9.26 -14.47
N PHE A 199 -10.57 8.20 -13.67
CA PHE A 199 -10.29 8.28 -12.23
C PHE A 199 -8.95 8.98 -11.95
N LEU A 200 -7.88 8.59 -12.64
CA LEU A 200 -6.56 9.18 -12.48
C LEU A 200 -6.47 10.59 -13.07
N THR A 201 -7.18 10.88 -14.15
CA THR A 201 -7.20 12.24 -14.74
C THR A 201 -7.89 13.27 -13.84
N HIS A 202 -8.91 12.87 -13.07
CA HIS A 202 -9.56 13.73 -12.07
C HIS A 202 -8.66 14.02 -10.86
N HIS A 203 -7.74 13.11 -10.54
CA HIS A 203 -6.79 13.21 -9.42
C HIS A 203 -5.35 13.46 -9.90
N LYS A 204 -5.20 14.23 -10.98
CA LYS A 204 -3.90 14.46 -11.64
C LYS A 204 -2.90 15.26 -10.81
N GLU A 205 -3.37 16.01 -9.81
CA GLU A 205 -2.57 16.79 -8.86
C GLU A 205 -3.36 17.02 -7.57
N ILE A 206 -2.66 17.29 -6.47
CA ILE A 206 -3.23 17.73 -5.20
C ILE A 206 -2.94 19.23 -5.07
N LYS A 207 -3.99 20.04 -5.11
CA LYS A 207 -3.94 21.51 -5.05
C LYS A 207 -3.67 22.02 -3.64
N CYS A 208 -4.29 21.41 -2.64
CA CYS A 208 -4.04 21.74 -1.25
C CYS A 208 -4.02 20.51 -0.35
N LEU A 209 -2.99 20.45 0.49
CA LEU A 209 -2.92 19.57 1.66
C LEU A 209 -3.19 20.33 2.94
N TYR A 210 -3.95 19.77 3.87
CA TYR A 210 -4.09 20.33 5.22
C TYR A 210 -3.10 19.70 6.20
N ALA A 211 -2.26 20.51 6.84
CA ALA A 211 -1.28 20.06 7.82
C ALA A 211 -1.59 20.66 9.21
N ASP A 212 -1.83 19.81 10.21
CA ASP A 212 -2.17 20.24 11.57
C ASP A 212 -1.65 19.23 12.60
N ALA A 213 -0.75 19.68 13.48
CA ALA A 213 -0.04 18.83 14.44
C ALA A 213 -0.96 18.31 15.55
N GLN A 214 -2.19 18.83 15.68
CA GLN A 214 -3.19 18.30 16.62
C GLN A 214 -3.64 16.87 16.27
N TYR A 215 -3.49 16.46 15.00
CA TYR A 215 -3.91 15.12 14.55
C TYR A 215 -2.70 14.27 14.19
N VAL A 216 -2.59 13.12 14.83
CA VAL A 216 -1.50 12.17 14.61
C VAL A 216 -2.06 10.90 13.98
N ARG A 217 -1.59 10.55 12.78
CA ARG A 217 -1.97 9.32 12.09
C ARG A 217 -1.42 8.07 12.75
N ALA A 218 -0.17 8.14 13.19
CA ALA A 218 0.60 7.04 13.74
C ALA A 218 1.68 7.56 14.69
N PHE A 219 2.13 6.70 15.60
CA PHE A 219 3.13 7.01 16.61
C PHE A 219 4.11 5.83 16.76
N PRO A 220 5.34 6.05 17.27
CA PRO A 220 6.31 4.99 17.47
C PRO A 220 5.76 3.90 18.41
N GLY A 221 5.95 2.63 18.06
CA GLY A 221 5.37 1.49 18.79
C GLY A 221 3.90 1.19 18.44
N GLY A 222 3.24 2.08 17.69
CA GLY A 222 1.88 1.88 17.19
C GLY A 222 1.79 0.87 16.03
N VAL A 223 0.78 1.06 15.18
CA VAL A 223 0.49 0.16 14.05
C VAL A 223 0.46 0.87 12.69
N GLY A 224 0.98 2.10 12.60
CA GLY A 224 0.96 2.91 11.38
C GLY A 224 1.71 2.31 10.18
N ALA A 225 2.69 1.44 10.44
CA ALA A 225 3.44 0.71 9.42
C ALA A 225 2.75 -0.55 8.87
N TYR A 226 1.52 -0.82 9.30
CA TYR A 226 0.70 -1.97 8.88
C TYR A 226 -0.59 -1.49 8.20
N LYS A 227 -1.08 -2.24 7.21
CA LYS A 227 -2.29 -1.90 6.45
C LYS A 227 -3.55 -2.46 7.13
N LEU A 228 -3.87 -1.89 8.29
CA LEU A 228 -5.00 -2.28 9.14
C LEU A 228 -6.14 -1.28 9.00
N GLY A 229 -7.40 -1.74 9.00
CA GLY A 229 -8.58 -0.87 8.88
C GLY A 229 -8.63 0.24 9.95
N ALA A 230 -8.18 -0.08 11.17
CA ALA A 230 -8.09 0.85 12.30
C ALA A 230 -7.21 2.09 12.03
N ASN A 231 -6.27 2.04 11.06
CA ASN A 231 -5.44 3.20 10.70
C ASN A 231 -6.16 4.19 9.77
N TYR A 232 -7.29 3.82 9.18
CA TYR A 232 -7.99 4.62 8.17
C TYR A 232 -9.24 5.29 8.72
N ALA A 233 -10.04 4.58 9.54
CA ALA A 233 -11.31 5.13 10.00
C ALA A 233 -11.16 6.45 10.80
N PRO A 234 -10.21 6.60 11.75
CA PRO A 234 -10.01 7.86 12.47
C PRO A 234 -9.56 9.02 11.58
N ALA A 235 -8.87 8.73 10.47
CA ALA A 235 -8.38 9.74 9.53
C ALA A 235 -9.51 10.47 8.78
N LEU A 236 -10.69 9.86 8.66
CA LEU A 236 -11.83 10.45 7.96
C LEU A 236 -12.33 11.74 8.62
N TYR A 237 -12.22 11.85 9.95
CA TYR A 237 -12.57 13.08 10.66
C TYR A 237 -11.68 14.26 10.22
N VAL A 238 -10.37 14.01 10.11
CA VAL A 238 -9.39 15.02 9.70
C VAL A 238 -9.52 15.33 8.21
N THR A 239 -9.81 14.32 7.39
CA THR A 239 -10.11 14.50 5.96
C THR A 239 -11.32 15.41 5.77
N LYS A 240 -12.40 15.23 6.56
CA LYS A 240 -13.55 16.14 6.52
C LYS A 240 -13.16 17.58 6.86
N LYS A 241 -12.31 17.79 7.86
CA LYS A 241 -11.80 19.13 8.21
C LYS A 241 -10.95 19.75 7.10
N ALA A 242 -10.09 18.95 6.46
CA ALA A 242 -9.31 19.40 5.31
C ALA A 242 -10.24 19.88 4.18
N ASN A 243 -11.28 19.09 3.87
CA ASN A 243 -12.28 19.44 2.85
C ASN A 243 -13.05 20.72 3.18
N GLU A 244 -13.43 20.92 4.46
CA GLU A 244 -14.07 22.16 4.94
C GLU A 244 -13.18 23.40 4.76
N LEU A 245 -11.86 23.22 4.69
CA LEU A 245 -10.87 24.26 4.41
C LEU A 245 -10.47 24.34 2.93
N GLY A 246 -11.13 23.58 2.05
CA GLY A 246 -10.86 23.55 0.61
C GLY A 246 -9.62 22.73 0.22
N CYS A 247 -9.09 21.90 1.11
CA CYS A 247 -7.97 21.01 0.85
C CYS A 247 -8.44 19.59 0.56
N GLU A 248 -7.77 18.91 -0.38
CA GLU A 248 -8.20 17.62 -0.92
C GLU A 248 -7.72 16.44 -0.07
N GLU A 249 -6.59 16.61 0.61
CA GLU A 249 -5.95 15.56 1.41
C GLU A 249 -5.30 16.13 2.67
N VAL A 250 -4.97 15.26 3.61
CA VAL A 250 -4.25 15.61 4.86
C VAL A 250 -2.75 15.38 4.68
N LEU A 251 -1.91 16.34 5.06
CA LEU A 251 -0.48 16.10 5.25
C LEU A 251 -0.24 15.72 6.71
N TRP A 252 0.14 14.48 6.94
CA TRP A 252 0.41 13.97 8.28
C TRP A 252 1.78 14.40 8.76
N ILE A 253 1.81 15.16 9.85
CA ILE A 253 3.03 15.61 10.53
C ILE A 253 3.13 15.00 11.92
N HIS A 254 4.35 14.80 12.41
CA HIS A 254 4.60 14.12 13.68
C HIS A 254 5.71 14.77 14.50
N GLY A 255 5.57 14.71 15.83
CA GLY A 255 6.60 15.15 16.77
C GLY A 255 6.77 16.65 16.87
N ALA A 256 7.69 17.07 17.75
CA ALA A 256 7.92 18.50 18.05
C ALA A 256 8.47 19.28 16.84
N LYS A 257 9.19 18.61 15.94
CA LYS A 257 9.69 19.20 14.69
C LYS A 257 8.64 19.25 13.59
N GLN A 258 7.45 18.66 13.79
CA GLN A 258 6.43 18.55 12.76
C GLN A 258 6.97 17.84 11.50
N ASP A 259 7.68 16.73 11.72
CA ASP A 259 8.24 15.89 10.65
C ASP A 259 7.12 15.36 9.76
N ILE A 260 7.24 15.56 8.45
CA ILE A 260 6.29 15.02 7.47
C ILE A 260 6.41 13.51 7.43
N THR A 261 5.27 12.83 7.43
CA THR A 261 5.18 11.37 7.39
C THR A 261 4.52 10.88 6.10
N GLU A 262 3.24 11.21 5.87
CA GLU A 262 2.42 10.70 4.76
C GLU A 262 1.43 11.77 4.27
N ILE A 263 0.87 11.56 3.09
CA ILE A 263 -0.19 12.40 2.50
C ILE A 263 -1.45 11.53 2.41
N GLY A 264 -2.47 11.76 3.24
CA GLY A 264 -3.69 10.97 3.23
C GLY A 264 -3.37 9.48 3.43
N THR A 265 -3.45 8.71 2.34
CA THR A 265 -3.11 7.28 2.28
C THR A 265 -1.90 6.95 1.39
N GLN A 266 -1.09 7.96 1.07
CA GLN A 266 0.08 7.93 0.19
C GLN A 266 1.37 8.24 0.96
N ASN A 267 2.51 7.73 0.50
CA ASN A 267 3.82 8.14 1.01
C ASN A 267 4.26 9.47 0.38
N PHE A 268 4.92 10.32 1.16
CA PHE A 268 5.42 11.63 0.73
C PHE A 268 6.83 11.57 0.12
N PHE A 269 7.07 12.35 -0.93
CA PHE A 269 8.39 12.62 -1.50
C PHE A 269 8.56 14.13 -1.76
N ALA A 270 9.78 14.62 -1.60
CA ALA A 270 10.20 15.95 -2.03
C ALA A 270 11.45 15.87 -2.92
N ILE A 271 11.54 16.81 -3.86
CA ILE A 271 12.64 16.96 -4.80
C ILE A 271 13.31 18.30 -4.50
N PHE A 272 14.63 18.30 -4.30
CA PHE A 272 15.41 19.49 -4.02
C PHE A 272 16.51 19.68 -5.06
N ALA A 273 16.90 20.94 -5.28
CA ALA A 273 18.11 21.27 -6.01
C ALA A 273 19.32 20.71 -5.23
N SER A 274 20.22 20.00 -5.92
CA SER A 274 21.45 19.54 -5.29
C SER A 274 22.50 20.62 -5.30
N LYS A 275 23.42 20.58 -4.32
CA LYS A 275 24.68 21.34 -4.37
C LYS A 275 25.66 20.75 -5.39
N GLU A 276 25.49 19.48 -5.77
CA GLU A 276 26.30 18.85 -6.80
C GLU A 276 25.83 19.30 -8.21
N PRO A 277 26.71 19.86 -9.04
CA PRO A 277 26.33 20.33 -10.37
C PRO A 277 25.68 19.23 -11.22
N GLY A 278 24.52 19.55 -11.80
CA GLY A 278 23.80 18.64 -12.68
C GLY A 278 23.01 17.54 -11.98
N LYS A 279 22.89 17.57 -10.64
CA LYS A 279 22.11 16.58 -9.87
C LYS A 279 20.92 17.18 -9.15
N VAL A 280 20.00 16.31 -8.74
CA VAL A 280 18.86 16.62 -7.87
C VAL A 280 18.81 15.66 -6.69
N GLU A 281 18.25 16.10 -5.56
CA GLU A 281 18.02 15.26 -4.39
C GLU A 281 16.55 14.83 -4.31
N LEU A 282 16.29 13.53 -4.15
CA LEU A 282 14.98 12.97 -3.86
C LEU A 282 14.95 12.52 -2.39
N ALA A 283 14.05 13.05 -1.59
CA ALA A 283 13.92 12.71 -0.18
C ALA A 283 12.52 12.16 0.15
N THR A 284 12.46 11.16 1.04
CA THR A 284 11.21 10.61 1.60
C THR A 284 11.44 10.15 3.04
N PRO A 285 10.43 10.20 3.93
CA PRO A 285 10.56 9.68 5.29
C PRO A 285 10.96 8.20 5.32
N PRO A 286 11.76 7.74 6.31
CA PRO A 286 12.22 6.36 6.39
C PRO A 286 11.12 5.39 6.83
N ALA A 287 10.99 4.26 6.12
CA ALA A 287 10.01 3.21 6.43
C ALA A 287 10.34 2.39 7.70
N SER A 288 11.58 2.46 8.17
CA SER A 288 12.05 1.78 9.40
C SER A 288 11.53 2.40 10.69
N SER A 289 10.92 3.59 10.63
CA SER A 289 10.45 4.34 11.80
C SER A 289 9.21 3.77 12.48
N GLY A 290 8.42 2.96 11.78
CA GLY A 290 7.10 2.52 12.23
C GLY A 290 5.98 3.56 12.05
N LEU A 291 6.31 4.78 11.60
CA LEU A 291 5.37 5.89 11.43
C LEU A 291 4.68 5.93 10.07
N ILE A 292 5.27 5.33 9.04
CA ILE A 292 4.73 5.31 7.68
C ILE A 292 4.46 3.88 7.24
N LEU A 293 3.50 3.69 6.34
CA LEU A 293 3.33 2.42 5.65
C LEU A 293 4.45 2.24 4.63
N ALA A 294 5.09 1.08 4.59
CA ALA A 294 6.05 0.74 3.54
C ALA A 294 5.31 0.49 2.21
N GLY A 295 5.01 1.56 1.48
CA GLY A 295 4.28 1.50 0.21
C GLY A 295 5.08 0.82 -0.89
N MET A 296 4.42 0.01 -1.72
CA MET A 296 5.07 -0.67 -2.85
C MET A 296 5.46 0.32 -3.95
N VAL A 297 4.64 1.36 -4.19
CA VAL A 297 5.01 2.42 -5.14
C VAL A 297 6.17 3.26 -4.60
N ARG A 298 6.19 3.58 -3.30
CA ARG A 298 7.34 4.22 -2.64
C ARG A 298 8.64 3.44 -2.87
N ASP A 299 8.64 2.15 -2.55
CA ASP A 299 9.81 1.28 -2.74
C ASP A 299 10.23 1.20 -4.22
N THR A 300 9.26 1.12 -5.13
CA THR A 300 9.52 1.13 -6.58
C THR A 300 10.16 2.44 -7.03
N VAL A 301 9.63 3.58 -6.61
CA VAL A 301 10.17 4.91 -6.95
C VAL A 301 11.59 5.08 -6.42
N LEU A 302 11.89 4.60 -5.21
CA LEU A 302 13.24 4.61 -4.67
C LEU A 302 14.22 3.76 -5.48
N LYS A 303 13.78 2.60 -6.00
CA LYS A 303 14.61 1.74 -6.85
C LYS A 303 14.87 2.39 -8.21
N LEU A 304 13.80 2.84 -8.88
CA LEU A 304 13.91 3.53 -10.17
C LEU A 304 14.73 4.83 -10.07
N ALA A 305 14.61 5.59 -8.98
CA ALA A 305 15.39 6.79 -8.77
C ALA A 305 16.90 6.51 -8.67
N ARG A 306 17.30 5.35 -8.13
CA ARG A 306 18.70 4.94 -8.04
C ARG A 306 19.29 4.49 -9.38
N ASP A 307 18.44 4.23 -10.38
CA ASP A 307 18.89 3.93 -11.75
C ASP A 307 19.23 5.21 -12.55
N PHE A 308 18.96 6.39 -11.99
CA PHE A 308 19.32 7.67 -12.59
C PHE A 308 20.63 8.22 -11.99
N ASP A 309 21.66 8.37 -12.81
CA ASP A 309 22.98 8.87 -12.40
C ASP A 309 22.97 10.31 -11.85
N ASP A 310 21.94 11.09 -12.22
CA ASP A 310 21.75 12.48 -11.82
C ASP A 310 20.85 12.66 -10.59
N VAL A 311 20.49 11.57 -9.89
CA VAL A 311 19.59 11.61 -8.73
C VAL A 311 20.26 11.07 -7.48
N ILE A 312 20.26 11.87 -6.42
CA ILE A 312 20.72 11.48 -5.08
C ILE A 312 19.49 11.12 -4.24
N VAL A 313 19.45 9.91 -3.70
CA VAL A 313 18.28 9.40 -2.96
C VAL A 313 18.52 9.40 -1.46
N HIS A 314 17.61 10.02 -0.71
CA HIS A 314 17.63 10.10 0.74
C HIS A 314 16.35 9.52 1.37
N GLU A 315 16.53 8.58 2.30
CA GLU A 315 15.46 8.19 3.22
C GLU A 315 15.66 8.94 4.54
N LYS A 316 15.17 10.19 4.58
CA LYS A 316 15.31 11.12 5.70
C LYS A 316 13.99 11.86 5.96
N TYR A 317 13.77 12.27 7.21
CA TYR A 317 12.65 13.16 7.52
C TYR A 317 12.85 14.53 6.89
N ILE A 318 11.71 15.15 6.59
CA ILE A 318 11.59 16.50 6.06
C ILE A 318 10.55 17.15 6.97
N ASP A 319 10.94 18.19 7.70
CA ASP A 319 10.03 18.92 8.56
C ASP A 319 9.38 20.10 7.82
N MET A 320 8.35 20.68 8.43
CA MET A 320 7.63 21.83 7.87
C MET A 320 8.52 23.07 7.74
N GLU A 321 9.51 23.24 8.63
CA GLU A 321 10.48 24.34 8.57
C GLU A 321 11.35 24.24 7.32
N ILE A 322 11.85 23.05 6.98
CA ILE A 322 12.58 22.81 5.73
C ILE A 322 11.69 23.13 4.53
N ILE A 323 10.43 22.70 4.50
CA ILE A 323 9.52 23.00 3.38
C ILE A 323 9.35 24.52 3.22
N HIS A 324 9.07 25.24 4.30
CA HIS A 324 8.92 26.69 4.28
C HIS A 324 10.20 27.38 3.78
N ALA A 325 11.35 27.09 4.40
CA ALA A 325 12.61 27.75 4.07
C ALA A 325 13.09 27.45 2.63
N THR A 326 12.85 26.24 2.12
CA THR A 326 13.31 25.83 0.79
C THR A 326 12.37 26.23 -0.33
N SER A 327 11.07 26.40 -0.06
CA SER A 327 10.13 26.90 -1.06
C SER A 327 10.45 28.34 -1.46
N ASP A 328 10.62 29.23 -0.47
CA ASP A 328 10.95 30.65 -0.71
C ASP A 328 12.33 30.85 -1.35
N ALA A 329 13.29 29.99 -0.99
CA ALA A 329 14.66 30.05 -1.50
C ALA A 329 14.83 29.44 -2.90
N GLY A 330 13.78 28.84 -3.49
CA GLY A 330 13.86 28.14 -4.77
C GLY A 330 14.69 26.86 -4.75
N VAL A 331 14.93 26.29 -3.56
CA VAL A 331 15.67 25.04 -3.35
C VAL A 331 14.74 23.83 -3.47
N LEU A 332 13.50 23.94 -3.01
CA LEU A 332 12.47 22.95 -3.26
C LEU A 332 12.06 23.03 -4.74
N LEU A 333 12.14 21.92 -5.45
CA LEU A 333 11.77 21.80 -6.86
C LEU A 333 10.38 21.18 -7.05
N GLY A 334 9.93 20.42 -6.05
CA GLY A 334 8.54 20.03 -5.89
C GLY A 334 8.34 18.89 -4.91
N ALA A 335 7.09 18.51 -4.70
CA ALA A 335 6.71 17.39 -3.86
C ALA A 335 5.60 16.56 -4.50
N PHE A 336 5.51 15.29 -4.14
CA PHE A 336 4.49 14.38 -4.65
C PHE A 336 4.16 13.25 -3.68
N GLY A 337 2.95 12.73 -3.80
CA GLY A 337 2.50 11.52 -3.12
C GLY A 337 2.69 10.27 -3.97
N THR A 338 2.93 9.12 -3.33
CA THR A 338 2.97 7.81 -3.99
C THR A 338 2.04 6.81 -3.32
N GLY A 339 1.29 6.04 -4.11
CA GLY A 339 0.38 5.01 -3.59
C GLY A 339 -0.26 4.20 -4.71
N THR A 340 -0.72 2.98 -4.44
CA THR A 340 -1.25 2.12 -5.51
C THR A 340 -2.38 2.79 -6.30
N ALA A 341 -3.33 3.43 -5.61
CA ALA A 341 -4.51 4.03 -6.24
C ALA A 341 -4.13 5.16 -7.20
N LEU A 342 -3.38 6.17 -6.75
CA LEU A 342 -3.05 7.35 -7.57
C LEU A 342 -1.67 7.29 -8.25
N MET A 343 -0.90 6.21 -8.02
CA MET A 343 0.48 6.02 -8.44
C MET A 343 1.42 7.12 -7.95
N MET A 344 1.49 8.23 -8.69
CA MET A 344 2.30 9.41 -8.40
C MET A 344 1.47 10.67 -8.64
N THR A 345 1.31 11.50 -7.61
CA THR A 345 0.47 12.70 -7.66
C THR A 345 1.27 13.92 -7.18
N PRO A 346 1.50 14.94 -8.03
CA PRO A 346 2.21 16.14 -7.62
C PRO A 346 1.38 16.97 -6.65
N ILE A 347 2.05 17.70 -5.76
CA ILE A 347 1.46 18.60 -4.76
C ILE A 347 1.70 20.04 -5.19
N ARG A 348 0.70 20.91 -5.05
CA ARG A 348 0.79 22.34 -5.39
C ARG A 348 0.75 23.28 -4.20
N GLY A 349 0.24 22.83 -3.07
CA GLY A 349 0.10 23.69 -1.90
C GLY A 349 -0.14 22.92 -0.61
N ILE A 350 0.24 23.54 0.49
CA ILE A 350 -0.01 23.07 1.85
C ILE A 350 -0.64 24.22 2.63
N LYS A 351 -1.84 24.01 3.17
CA LYS A 351 -2.43 24.85 4.20
C LYS A 351 -1.99 24.32 5.56
N PHE A 352 -1.04 25.00 6.18
CA PHE A 352 -0.40 24.61 7.42
C PHE A 352 -0.99 25.37 8.61
N ARG A 353 -1.28 24.64 9.70
CA ARG A 353 -1.60 25.22 11.00
C ARG A 353 -0.36 25.20 11.88
N ASP A 354 0.14 26.38 12.23
CA ASP A 354 1.28 26.52 13.14
C ASP A 354 0.92 26.19 14.60
N ILE A 355 1.91 26.24 15.49
CA ILE A 355 1.72 25.91 16.90
C ILE A 355 0.86 26.93 17.66
N ASP A 356 0.76 28.17 17.16
CA ASP A 356 -0.07 29.24 17.72
C ASP A 356 -1.51 29.19 17.16
N GLY A 357 -1.78 28.29 16.21
CA GLY A 357 -3.08 28.05 15.60
C GLY A 357 -3.36 28.88 14.35
N ASN A 358 -2.40 29.67 13.87
CA ASN A 358 -2.54 30.45 12.64
C ASN A 358 -2.52 29.53 11.42
N LEU A 359 -3.25 29.92 10.38
CA LEU A 359 -3.25 29.22 9.10
C LEU A 359 -2.38 29.95 8.09
N GLU A 360 -1.51 29.20 7.45
CA GLU A 360 -0.59 29.67 6.41
C GLU A 360 -0.78 28.85 5.14
N ASP A 361 -0.73 29.50 3.98
CA ASP A 361 -0.73 28.85 2.68
C ASP A 361 0.68 28.83 2.09
N ILE A 362 1.25 27.64 1.97
CA ILE A 362 2.59 27.40 1.42
C ILE A 362 2.43 26.87 0.00
N ALA A 363 2.94 27.60 -0.99
CA ALA A 363 2.98 27.12 -2.37
C ALA A 363 4.08 26.05 -2.53
N ILE A 364 3.80 25.01 -3.30
CA ILE A 364 4.75 23.95 -3.63
C ILE A 364 5.06 24.02 -5.13
N PRO A 365 6.33 24.20 -5.52
CA PRO A 365 6.72 24.24 -6.92
C PRO A 365 6.55 22.86 -7.57
N HIS A 366 6.47 22.84 -8.89
CA HIS A 366 6.43 21.59 -9.65
C HIS A 366 6.94 21.82 -11.06
N ASP A 367 8.10 21.22 -11.35
CA ASP A 367 8.63 21.14 -12.71
C ASP A 367 7.79 20.17 -13.55
N SER A 368 6.96 20.75 -14.41
CA SER A 368 6.08 20.01 -15.33
C SER A 368 6.76 19.63 -16.64
N SER A 369 8.05 19.93 -16.82
CA SER A 369 8.80 19.56 -18.02
C SER A 369 9.01 18.05 -18.11
N GLU A 370 9.19 17.51 -19.32
CA GLU A 370 9.53 16.09 -19.51
C GLU A 370 10.87 15.71 -18.88
N LYS A 371 11.78 16.69 -18.71
CA LYS A 371 13.08 16.51 -18.07
C LYS A 371 13.01 16.52 -16.54
N GLY A 372 11.92 17.04 -15.97
CA GLY A 372 11.69 17.07 -14.53
C GLY A 372 11.67 15.67 -13.93
N LEU A 373 12.30 15.51 -12.77
CA LEU A 373 12.46 14.20 -12.12
C LEU A 373 11.11 13.50 -11.87
N PHE A 374 10.07 14.24 -11.49
CA PHE A 374 8.73 13.68 -11.29
C PHE A 374 8.22 12.95 -12.54
N ASN A 375 8.27 13.61 -13.71
CA ASN A 375 7.77 13.04 -14.96
C ASN A 375 8.63 11.87 -15.45
N ARG A 376 9.95 11.94 -15.27
CA ARG A 376 10.87 10.83 -15.57
C ARG A 376 10.56 9.59 -14.73
N LEU A 377 10.37 9.76 -13.42
CA LEU A 377 10.01 8.66 -12.51
C LEU A 377 8.61 8.09 -12.83
N LYS A 378 7.63 8.96 -13.08
CA LYS A 378 6.28 8.56 -13.46
C LYS A 378 6.28 7.74 -14.75
N LYS A 379 7.04 8.19 -15.76
CA LYS A 379 7.22 7.44 -17.00
C LYS A 379 7.87 6.08 -16.75
N ALA A 380 8.97 6.03 -16.01
CA ALA A 380 9.67 4.78 -15.70
C ALA A 380 8.76 3.77 -14.97
N LEU A 381 7.95 4.24 -14.01
CA LEU A 381 6.97 3.42 -13.31
C LEU A 381 5.92 2.83 -14.27
N LEU A 382 5.34 3.67 -15.13
CA LEU A 382 4.35 3.22 -16.12
C LEU A 382 4.97 2.25 -17.13
N ASP A 383 6.19 2.52 -17.59
CA ASP A 383 6.87 1.64 -18.54
C ASP A 383 7.04 0.22 -17.97
N VAL A 384 7.32 0.08 -16.67
CA VAL A 384 7.38 -1.24 -16.02
C VAL A 384 5.98 -1.85 -15.89
N GLN A 385 5.00 -1.10 -15.39
CA GLN A 385 3.64 -1.60 -15.14
C GLN A 385 2.94 -2.11 -16.41
N TYR A 386 3.12 -1.42 -17.53
CA TYR A 386 2.54 -1.77 -18.83
C TYR A 386 3.44 -2.69 -19.66
N GLY A 387 4.62 -3.07 -19.15
CA GLY A 387 5.53 -4.02 -19.82
C GLY A 387 6.27 -3.43 -21.03
N ARG A 388 6.45 -2.11 -21.06
CA ARG A 388 7.25 -1.38 -22.07
C ARG A 388 8.75 -1.45 -21.78
N ASN A 389 9.11 -1.65 -20.51
CA ASN A 389 10.47 -1.87 -20.08
C ASN A 389 10.66 -3.32 -19.62
N ALA A 390 11.65 -4.01 -20.18
CA ALA A 390 12.03 -5.36 -19.79
C ALA A 390 12.92 -5.38 -18.53
N ASN A 391 13.57 -4.26 -18.21
CA ASN A 391 14.25 -4.07 -16.93
C ASN A 391 13.17 -4.11 -15.84
N HIS A 392 13.42 -4.90 -14.79
CA HIS A 392 12.45 -5.21 -13.72
C HIS A 392 11.36 -6.23 -14.05
N SER A 393 11.61 -7.15 -14.99
CA SER A 393 10.69 -8.27 -15.27
C SER A 393 10.36 -9.12 -14.03
N GLU A 394 11.22 -9.13 -13.01
CA GLU A 394 10.98 -9.79 -11.73
C GLU A 394 9.84 -9.17 -10.90
N TRP A 395 9.43 -7.93 -11.21
CA TRP A 395 8.27 -7.27 -10.61
C TRP A 395 6.95 -7.66 -11.29
N ILE A 396 6.98 -8.47 -12.34
CA ILE A 396 5.81 -8.73 -13.19
C ILE A 396 5.38 -10.20 -13.09
N THR A 397 4.13 -10.40 -12.72
CA THR A 397 3.44 -11.69 -12.88
C THR A 397 2.55 -11.63 -14.12
N LEU A 398 2.82 -12.45 -15.13
CA LEU A 398 1.95 -12.58 -16.30
C LEU A 398 0.67 -13.36 -15.95
N VAL A 399 -0.47 -12.89 -16.46
CA VAL A 399 -1.74 -13.60 -16.42
C VAL A 399 -1.95 -14.26 -17.78
N SER A 400 -2.10 -15.58 -17.78
CA SER A 400 -2.29 -16.42 -18.99
C SER A 400 -3.49 -16.00 -19.81
#